data_AF-Q7V774-F1
#
_entry.id   AF-Q7V774-F1
#
_cell.length_a   1.000
_cell.length_b   1.000
_cell.length_c   1.000
_cell.angle_alpha   90.00
_cell.angle_beta   90.00
_cell.angle_gamma   90.00
#
_symmetry.space_group_name_H-M   'P 1'
#
loop_
_entity.id
_entity.type
_entity.pdbx_description
1 polymer ?
#
loop_
_entity_poly.entity_id
_entity_poly.type
_entity_poly.pdbx_seq_one_letter_code
_entity_poly.pdbx_strand_id
1 'polypeptide(L)'
;MNYQMLLECHAAGTTITVREAKLLDLALDSQIASIKVSRTQGCVEVAPDHICQSAGVCKGSFWITCFAAVLDQVTPVSAGKKARGATVFDELINNRYLVDR
;
A
#
# COMPACT_ATOMS: atom_id res chain seq x y z
N MET A 1 -4.76 5.69 12.67
CA MET A 1 -3.30 5.45 12.56
C MET A 1 -2.82 6.14 11.30
N ASN A 2 -1.72 6.89 11.34
CA ASN A 2 -1.17 7.54 10.14
C ASN A 2 -0.21 6.56 9.44
N TYR A 3 -0.68 5.90 8.37
CA TYR A 3 0.10 4.92 7.61
C TYR A 3 1.29 5.58 6.87
N GLN A 4 1.18 6.85 6.46
CA GLN A 4 2.26 7.57 5.79
C GLN A 4 3.45 7.71 6.74
N MET A 5 3.21 8.12 7.97
CA MET A 5 4.27 8.24 8.98
C MET A 5 4.98 6.90 9.25
N LEU A 6 4.23 5.79 9.27
CA LEU A 6 4.81 4.47 9.48
C LEU A 6 5.65 4.00 8.29
N LEU A 7 5.20 4.27 7.07
CA LEU A 7 5.97 3.98 5.85
C LEU A 7 7.24 4.84 5.77
N GLU A 8 7.17 6.11 6.19
CA GLU A 8 8.34 6.99 6.33
C GLU A 8 9.33 6.44 7.37
N CYS A 9 8.86 6.03 8.55
CA CYS A 9 9.71 5.40 9.55
C CYS A 9 10.34 4.10 9.04
N HIS A 10 9.58 3.30 8.30
CA HIS A 10 10.07 2.07 7.69
C HIS A 10 11.14 2.34 6.64
N ALA A 11 10.92 3.33 5.77
CA ALA A 11 11.90 3.79 4.79
C ALA A 11 13.18 4.36 5.44
N ALA A 12 13.05 4.93 6.63
CA ALA A 12 14.18 5.36 7.46
C ALA A 12 14.88 4.19 8.22
N GLY A 13 14.45 2.94 8.01
CA GLY A 13 15.08 1.75 8.58
C GLY A 13 14.45 1.21 9.87
N THR A 14 13.27 1.71 10.26
CA THR A 14 12.54 1.19 11.43
C THR A 14 11.84 -0.12 11.09
N THR A 15 12.05 -1.15 11.92
CA THR A 15 11.39 -2.44 11.76
C THR A 15 9.91 -2.36 12.15
N ILE A 16 9.02 -2.77 11.25
CA ILE A 16 7.60 -2.95 11.55
C ILE A 16 7.42 -4.27 12.29
N THR A 17 6.84 -4.22 13.49
CA THR A 17 6.56 -5.43 14.27
C THR A 17 5.36 -6.20 13.71
N VAL A 18 5.25 -7.49 14.02
CA VAL A 18 4.10 -8.32 13.59
C VAL A 18 2.75 -7.77 14.08
N ARG A 19 2.72 -7.14 15.27
CA ARG A 19 1.48 -6.53 15.79
C ARG A 19 1.09 -5.29 14.98
N GLU A 20 2.06 -4.45 14.64
CA GLU A 20 1.85 -3.29 13.77
C GLU A 20 1.44 -3.72 12.37
N ALA A 21 2.09 -4.75 11.81
CA ALA A 21 1.72 -5.32 10.50
C ALA A 21 0.25 -5.76 10.45
N LYS A 22 -0.27 -6.41 11.51
CA LYS A 22 -1.70 -6.78 11.59
C LYS A 22 -2.63 -5.57 11.61
N LEU A 23 -2.27 -4.52 12.36
CA LEU A 23 -3.05 -3.29 12.39
C LEU A 23 -3.01 -2.56 11.04
N LEU A 24 -1.86 -2.63 10.37
CA LEU A 24 -1.66 -2.08 9.04
C LEU A 24 -2.43 -2.85 7.97
N ASP A 25 -2.57 -4.18 8.10
CA ASP A 25 -3.44 -4.98 7.22
C ASP A 25 -4.89 -4.49 7.27
N LEU A 26 -5.44 -4.32 8.49
CA LEU A 26 -6.78 -3.74 8.69
C LEU A 26 -6.89 -2.32 8.11
N ALA A 27 -5.84 -1.52 8.23
CA ALA A 27 -5.80 -0.18 7.66
C ALA A 27 -5.81 -0.25 6.12
N LEU A 28 -5.02 -1.14 5.51
CA LEU A 28 -4.96 -1.33 4.06
C LEU A 28 -6.34 -1.74 3.52
N ASP A 29 -7.03 -2.67 4.16
CA ASP A 29 -8.38 -3.08 3.78
C ASP A 29 -9.37 -1.89 3.81
N SER A 30 -9.27 -1.04 4.83
CA SER A 30 -10.06 0.19 4.92
C SER A 30 -9.72 1.18 3.80
N GLN A 31 -8.46 1.29 3.39
CA GLN A 31 -8.05 2.14 2.26
C GLN A 31 -8.55 1.59 0.93
N ILE A 32 -8.49 0.26 0.73
CA ILE A 32 -9.06 -0.40 -0.45
C ILE A 32 -10.58 -0.18 -0.51
N ALA A 33 -11.29 -0.26 0.62
CA ALA A 33 -12.71 0.06 0.66
C ALA A 33 -12.98 1.54 0.35
N SER A 34 -12.11 2.44 0.81
CA SER A 34 -12.24 3.89 0.58
C SER A 34 -12.13 4.26 -0.90
N ILE A 35 -11.19 3.67 -1.64
CA ILE A 35 -10.99 3.97 -3.07
C ILE A 35 -12.16 3.52 -3.96
N LYS A 36 -13.02 2.61 -3.46
CA LYS A 36 -14.27 2.19 -4.12
C LYS A 36 -15.38 3.22 -3.98
N VAL A 37 -15.33 4.05 -2.94
CA VAL A 37 -16.38 5.01 -2.59
C VAL A 37 -16.02 6.43 -3.03
N SER A 38 -14.74 6.80 -2.98
CA SER A 38 -14.29 8.14 -3.32
C SER A 38 -12.94 8.13 -4.01
N ARG A 39 -12.79 9.02 -5.01
CA ARG A 39 -11.53 9.27 -5.74
C ARG A 39 -10.64 10.32 -5.12
N THR A 40 -11.17 11.09 -4.17
CA THR A 40 -10.43 12.13 -3.43
C THR A 40 -10.08 11.69 -2.02
N GLN A 41 -10.56 10.52 -1.61
CA GLN A 41 -10.23 9.89 -0.34
C GLN A 41 -9.59 8.53 -0.60
N GLY A 42 -8.68 8.13 0.28
CA GLY A 42 -7.87 6.94 0.07
C GLY A 42 -6.46 7.30 -0.40
N CYS A 43 -5.54 6.37 -0.22
CA CYS A 43 -4.10 6.53 -0.48
C CYS A 43 -3.77 6.55 -1.99
N VAL A 44 -4.50 7.34 -2.79
CA VAL A 44 -4.42 7.44 -4.25
C VAL A 44 -3.58 8.64 -4.70
N GLU A 45 -2.96 9.35 -3.78
CA GLU A 45 -1.89 10.28 -4.11
C GLU A 45 -0.63 9.51 -4.50
N VAL A 46 0.18 10.12 -5.37
CA VAL A 46 1.49 9.58 -5.73
C VAL A 46 2.40 9.61 -4.51
N ALA A 47 3.03 8.48 -4.21
CA ALA A 47 3.99 8.39 -3.13
C ALA A 47 5.31 9.08 -3.53
N PRO A 48 6.04 9.67 -2.57
CA PRO A 48 7.40 10.14 -2.81
C PRO A 48 8.32 9.04 -3.36
N ASP A 49 9.32 9.45 -4.16
CA ASP A 49 10.26 8.53 -4.81
C ASP A 49 11.00 7.63 -3.82
N HIS A 50 11.40 8.15 -2.66
CA HIS A 50 12.12 7.39 -1.64
C HIS A 50 11.24 6.31 -1.01
N ILE A 51 9.94 6.55 -0.87
CA ILE A 51 8.96 5.56 -0.40
C ILE A 51 8.78 4.46 -1.44
N CYS A 52 8.60 4.83 -2.72
CA CYS A 52 8.50 3.86 -3.81
C CYS A 52 9.74 2.94 -3.85
N GLN A 53 10.92 3.53 -3.71
CA GLN A 53 12.19 2.81 -3.69
C GLN A 53 12.29 1.86 -2.49
N SER A 54 11.97 2.34 -1.29
CA SER A 54 11.96 1.51 -0.08
C SER A 54 10.97 0.34 -0.19
N ALA A 55 9.82 0.58 -0.81
CA ALA A 55 8.80 -0.44 -1.01
C ALA A 55 9.12 -1.39 -2.20
N GLY A 56 10.19 -1.15 -2.95
CA GLY A 56 10.58 -1.96 -4.10
C GLY A 56 9.60 -1.87 -5.29
N VAL A 57 8.93 -0.73 -5.46
CA VAL A 57 7.97 -0.48 -6.55
C VAL A 57 8.44 0.65 -7.46
N CYS A 58 7.87 0.75 -8.66
CA CYS A 58 8.22 1.81 -9.62
C CYS A 58 7.91 3.21 -9.07
N LYS A 59 8.72 4.20 -9.45
CA LYS A 59 8.44 5.62 -9.17
C LYS A 59 7.10 6.05 -9.77
N GLY A 60 6.44 7.01 -9.14
CA GLY A 60 5.09 7.46 -9.54
C GLY A 60 3.95 6.51 -9.12
N SER A 61 4.27 5.47 -8.34
CA SER A 61 3.26 4.59 -7.73
C SER A 61 2.43 5.34 -6.69
N PHE A 62 1.20 4.87 -6.47
CA PHE A 62 0.35 5.40 -5.42
C PHE A 62 0.83 4.96 -4.03
N TRP A 63 0.48 5.75 -3.01
CA TRP A 63 0.70 5.37 -1.61
C TRP A 63 0.11 4.00 -1.27
N ILE A 64 -1.09 3.68 -1.76
CA ILE A 64 -1.73 2.37 -1.51
C ILE A 64 -0.90 1.20 -2.06
N THR A 65 -0.21 1.40 -3.18
CA THR A 65 0.66 0.40 -3.81
C THR A 65 1.92 0.19 -2.97
N CYS A 66 2.57 1.28 -2.54
CA CYS A 66 3.74 1.21 -1.67
C CYS A 66 3.38 0.55 -0.33
N PHE A 67 2.20 0.89 0.20
CA PHE A 67 1.72 0.35 1.45
C PHE A 67 1.54 -1.18 1.40
N ALA A 68 0.86 -1.68 0.36
CA ALA A 68 0.68 -3.10 0.18
C ALA A 68 1.99 -3.85 -0.05
N ALA A 69 2.93 -3.27 -0.82
CA ALA A 69 4.23 -3.87 -1.06
C ALA A 69 5.05 -4.01 0.22
N VAL A 70 5.10 -2.97 1.08
CA VAL A 70 5.76 -3.05 2.39
C VAL A 70 5.13 -4.13 3.27
N LEU A 71 3.80 -4.26 3.28
CA LEU A 71 3.12 -5.32 4.04
C LEU A 71 3.45 -6.72 3.54
N ASP A 72 3.57 -6.90 2.22
CA ASP A 72 3.98 -8.17 1.63
C ASP A 72 5.45 -8.52 1.94
N GLN A 73 6.33 -7.52 2.13
CA GLN A 73 7.71 -7.72 2.58
C GLN A 73 7.79 -8.09 4.07
N VAL A 74 7.07 -7.38 4.93
CA VAL A 74 7.09 -7.58 6.40
C VAL A 74 6.37 -8.87 6.78
N THR A 75 5.27 -9.17 6.09
CA THR A 75 4.41 -10.34 6.33
C THR A 75 4.09 -11.02 5.01
N PRO A 76 5.02 -11.87 4.52
CA PRO A 76 4.83 -12.62 3.29
C PRO A 76 3.54 -13.43 3.33
N VAL A 77 2.75 -13.32 2.26
CA VAL A 77 1.56 -14.16 2.08
C VAL A 77 1.96 -15.63 1.95
N SER A 78 1.15 -16.50 2.55
CA SER A 78 1.28 -17.94 2.37
C SER A 78 1.14 -18.34 0.90
N ALA A 79 1.88 -19.35 0.47
CA ALA A 79 1.78 -19.90 -0.89
C ALA A 79 0.32 -20.19 -1.29
N GLY A 80 -0.05 -19.78 -2.51
CA GLY A 80 -1.41 -19.92 -3.04
C GLY A 80 -2.38 -18.79 -2.67
N LYS A 81 -1.99 -17.84 -1.82
CA LYS A 81 -2.76 -16.61 -1.61
C LYS A 81 -2.25 -15.48 -2.49
N LYS A 82 -3.18 -14.63 -2.92
CA LYS A 82 -2.87 -13.43 -3.69
C LYS A 82 -2.14 -12.42 -2.81
N ALA A 83 -1.03 -11.86 -3.32
CA ALA A 83 -0.31 -10.78 -2.68
C ALA A 83 -1.18 -9.53 -2.54
N ARG A 84 -0.98 -8.76 -1.47
CA ARG A 84 -1.73 -7.53 -1.22
C ARG A 84 -1.50 -6.53 -2.33
N GLY A 85 -0.26 -6.43 -2.83
CA GLY A 85 0.06 -5.57 -3.98
C GLY A 85 -0.76 -5.91 -5.23
N ALA A 86 -0.97 -7.19 -5.50
CA ALA A 86 -1.81 -7.62 -6.62
C ALA A 86 -3.30 -7.34 -6.38
N THR A 87 -3.79 -7.45 -5.14
CA THR A 87 -5.17 -7.07 -4.79
C THR A 87 -5.38 -5.56 -4.99
N VAL A 88 -4.45 -4.73 -4.51
CA VAL A 88 -4.50 -3.28 -4.70
C VAL A 88 -4.48 -2.91 -6.17
N PHE A 89 -3.63 -3.55 -6.97
CA PHE A 89 -3.55 -3.28 -8.40
C PHE A 89 -4.87 -3.55 -9.14
N ASP A 90 -5.50 -4.70 -8.89
CA ASP A 90 -6.80 -5.02 -9.47
C ASP A 90 -7.87 -4.00 -9.07
N GLU A 91 -7.89 -3.58 -7.80
CA GLU A 91 -8.86 -2.59 -7.32
C GLU A 91 -8.62 -1.21 -7.95
N LEU A 92 -7.37 -0.81 -8.17
CA LEU A 92 -7.05 0.41 -8.90
C LEU A 92 -7.53 0.36 -10.35
N ILE A 93 -7.41 -0.79 -11.03
CA ILE A 93 -7.93 -0.98 -12.39
C ILE A 93 -9.46 -0.94 -12.39
N ASN A 94 -10.11 -1.72 -11.53
CA ASN A 94 -11.57 -1.85 -11.47
C ASN A 94 -12.26 -0.51 -11.20
N ASN A 95 -11.61 0.36 -10.41
CA ASN A 95 -12.11 1.70 -10.10
C ASN A 95 -11.59 2.79 -11.04
N ARG A 96 -10.86 2.39 -12.11
CA ARG A 96 -10.31 3.24 -13.18
C ARG A 96 -9.33 4.32 -12.74
N TYR A 97 -8.44 4.01 -11.79
CA TYR A 97 -7.34 4.90 -11.39
C TYR A 97 -6.12 4.80 -12.30
N LEU A 98 -6.01 3.75 -13.13
CA LEU A 98 -4.86 3.46 -13.99
C LEU A 98 -5.19 3.53 -15.49
N VAL A 99 -6.41 3.94 -15.86
CA VAL A 99 -6.90 3.87 -17.25
C VAL A 99 -6.58 5.14 -18.06
N ASP A 100 -6.30 6.27 -17.40
CA ASP A 100 -6.14 7.60 -18.03
C ASP A 100 -4.76 8.26 -17.76
N ARG A 101 -3.71 7.48 -17.47
CA ARG A 101 -2.34 7.99 -17.24
C ARG A 101 -1.46 7.94 -18.48
#